data_AF-A0A818KWC8-F1
#
_entry.id   AF-A0A818KWC8-F1
#
_cell.length_a   1.000
_cell.length_b   1.000
_cell.length_c   1.000
_cell.angle_alpha   90.00
_cell.angle_beta   90.00
_cell.angle_gamma   90.00
#
_symmetry.space_group_name_H-M   'P 1'
#
loop_
_entity.id
_entity.type
_entity.pdbx_description
1 polymer ?
#
loop_
_entity_poly.entity_id
_entity_poly.type
_entity_poly.pdbx_seq_one_letter_code
_entity_poly.pdbx_strand_id
1 'polypeptide(L)'
;MIAPNLLLNPGAEERSIAGWRQTGPATAIVDSNGAFNSNYYPHSGSYCFAGGKGVDGSSSGLVQNVKLLGGIQDFTESQLDTRSFMAELHFYYQTWDSFFMRHDQVEVSLTFRSASSSILNIVTTGELACKTSNPGWCRYMKGFPTPRGTRSIDYSIKFIRRDVVGTTIDSYVDDNSLRII
;
A
#
# COMPACT_ATOMS: atom_id res chain seq x y z
N MET A 1 3.94 -17.82 17.61
CA MET A 1 4.37 -17.69 16.20
C MET A 1 3.81 -16.39 15.65
N ILE A 2 4.57 -15.67 14.82
CA ILE A 2 4.11 -14.44 14.16
C ILE A 2 3.41 -14.85 12.87
N ALA A 3 2.21 -14.33 12.63
CA ALA A 3 1.46 -14.55 11.40
C ALA A 3 2.29 -14.08 10.18
N PRO A 4 2.37 -14.86 9.08
CA PRO A 4 3.14 -14.47 7.90
C PRO A 4 2.52 -13.24 7.23
N ASN A 5 3.36 -12.43 6.58
CA ASN A 5 2.88 -11.38 5.68
C ASN A 5 2.15 -12.03 4.50
N LEU A 6 0.97 -11.52 4.18
CA LEU A 6 0.14 -12.05 3.12
C LEU A 6 0.44 -11.43 1.75
N LEU A 7 1.24 -10.36 1.72
CA LEU A 7 1.63 -9.68 0.49
C LEU A 7 2.84 -10.35 -0.15
N LEU A 8 2.77 -10.51 -1.47
CA LEU A 8 3.90 -10.85 -2.32
C LEU A 8 4.65 -9.57 -2.71
N ASN A 9 5.99 -9.66 -2.73
CA ASN A 9 6.87 -8.55 -3.09
C ASN A 9 6.50 -7.22 -2.37
N PRO A 10 6.43 -7.21 -1.02
CA PRO A 10 5.91 -6.08 -0.25
C PRO A 10 6.76 -4.82 -0.28
N GLY A 11 8.06 -4.93 -0.56
CA GLY A 11 9.02 -3.82 -0.64
C GLY A 11 9.62 -3.65 -2.04
N ALA A 12 8.96 -4.15 -3.09
CA ALA A 12 9.47 -4.06 -4.47
C ALA A 12 10.83 -4.73 -4.75
N GLU A 13 11.34 -5.55 -3.84
CA GLU A 13 12.65 -6.22 -3.92
C GLU A 13 12.81 -7.19 -5.11
N GLU A 14 11.72 -7.59 -5.76
CA GLU A 14 11.77 -8.30 -7.05
C GLU A 14 12.13 -7.40 -8.24
N ARG A 15 12.48 -6.12 -7.98
CA ARG A 15 12.88 -5.12 -8.99
C ARG A 15 11.79 -4.82 -10.03
N SER A 16 10.55 -5.13 -9.67
CA SER A 16 9.37 -5.01 -10.51
C SER A 16 8.13 -4.92 -9.64
N ILE A 17 6.99 -4.63 -10.26
CA ILE A 17 5.67 -4.69 -9.62
C ILE A 17 5.08 -6.12 -9.66
N ALA A 18 5.90 -7.17 -9.78
CA ALA A 18 5.42 -8.55 -9.79
C ALA A 18 4.53 -8.84 -8.58
N GLY A 19 3.39 -9.50 -8.81
CA GLY A 19 2.35 -9.72 -7.80
C GLY A 19 1.38 -8.54 -7.61
N TRP A 20 1.64 -7.38 -8.21
CA TRP A 20 0.79 -6.19 -8.12
C TRP A 20 0.18 -5.82 -9.47
N ARG A 21 -1.08 -5.40 -9.46
CA ARG A 21 -1.76 -4.84 -10.64
C ARG A 21 -1.74 -3.32 -10.56
N GLN A 22 -1.36 -2.67 -11.64
CA GLN A 22 -1.39 -1.22 -11.74
C GLN A 22 -2.82 -0.67 -11.83
N THR A 23 -3.05 0.47 -11.19
CA THR A 23 -4.32 1.22 -11.22
C THR A 23 -4.07 2.72 -11.34
N GLY A 24 -5.12 3.48 -11.66
CA GLY A 24 -5.03 4.92 -11.83
C GLY A 24 -4.56 5.36 -13.23
N PRO A 25 -4.69 6.66 -13.55
CA PRO A 25 -4.27 7.22 -14.83
C PRO A 25 -2.74 7.34 -15.01
N ALA A 26 -1.97 7.35 -13.92
CA ALA A 26 -0.51 7.39 -13.95
C ALA A 26 0.10 6.02 -13.61
N THR A 27 1.39 5.86 -13.91
CA THR A 27 2.14 4.61 -13.72
C THR A 27 3.00 4.69 -12.47
N ALA A 28 2.63 3.94 -11.43
CA ALA A 28 3.50 3.63 -10.30
C ALA A 28 4.71 2.82 -10.76
N ILE A 29 5.84 3.03 -10.12
CA ILE A 29 7.14 2.44 -10.50
C ILE A 29 7.82 1.81 -9.29
N VAL A 30 8.89 1.07 -9.56
CA VAL A 30 9.87 0.68 -8.54
C VAL A 30 11.03 1.67 -8.63
N ASP A 31 11.34 2.32 -7.52
CA ASP A 31 12.56 3.13 -7.39
C ASP A 31 13.69 2.26 -6.81
N SER A 32 14.91 2.51 -7.26
CA SER A 32 16.12 1.81 -6.83
C SER A 32 17.10 2.82 -6.26
N ASN A 33 17.18 2.88 -4.93
CA ASN A 33 18.13 3.72 -4.20
C ASN A 33 18.13 5.20 -4.66
N GLY A 34 16.95 5.80 -4.85
CA GLY A 34 16.80 7.21 -5.21
C GLY A 34 17.18 7.53 -6.65
N ALA A 35 17.09 6.56 -7.56
CA ALA A 35 17.31 6.76 -8.99
C ALA A 35 16.19 7.60 -9.62
N PHE A 36 14.97 7.52 -9.09
CA PHE A 36 13.85 8.34 -9.54
C PHE A 36 13.96 9.77 -9.01
N ASN A 37 14.09 9.95 -7.69
CA ASN A 37 14.41 11.23 -7.08
C ASN A 37 15.64 11.09 -6.17
N SER A 38 16.65 11.92 -6.42
CA SER A 38 17.87 11.93 -5.60
C SER A 38 17.55 12.14 -4.13
N ASN A 39 18.21 11.37 -3.27
CA ASN A 39 18.03 11.34 -1.81
C ASN A 39 16.77 10.63 -1.30
N TYR A 40 15.90 10.11 -2.16
CA TYR A 40 14.77 9.28 -1.74
C TYR A 40 15.19 7.81 -1.71
N TYR A 41 15.80 7.40 -0.60
CA TYR A 41 16.26 6.02 -0.43
C TYR A 41 15.14 5.13 0.13
N PRO A 42 15.07 3.85 -0.27
CA PRO A 42 14.19 2.85 0.33
C PRO A 42 14.28 2.83 1.85
N HIS A 43 13.19 2.47 2.53
CA HIS A 43 13.17 2.36 3.99
C HIS A 43 14.02 1.18 4.44
N SER A 44 13.86 0.06 3.73
CA SER A 44 14.69 -1.13 3.89
C SER A 44 15.10 -1.68 2.52
N GLY A 45 16.05 -2.60 2.50
CA GLY A 45 16.47 -3.24 1.24
C GLY A 45 17.12 -2.28 0.23
N SER A 46 16.74 -2.40 -1.04
CA SER A 46 17.32 -1.64 -2.16
C SER A 46 16.27 -1.07 -3.12
N TYR A 47 15.00 -1.38 -2.90
CA TYR A 47 13.90 -0.96 -3.75
C TYR A 47 12.72 -0.47 -2.91
N CYS A 48 11.89 0.40 -3.49
CA CYS A 48 10.61 0.77 -2.92
C CYS A 48 9.61 1.10 -4.03
N PHE A 49 8.32 1.16 -3.71
CA PHE A 49 7.31 1.63 -4.66
C PHE A 49 7.23 3.14 -4.65
N ALA A 50 7.13 3.75 -5.84
CA ALA A 50 6.97 5.19 -6.01
C ALA A 50 5.79 5.52 -6.93
N GLY A 51 5.19 6.68 -6.75
CA GLY A 51 4.05 7.14 -7.54
C GLY A 51 4.34 7.38 -9.03
N GLY A 52 5.61 7.53 -9.41
CA GLY A 52 6.04 7.69 -10.80
C GLY A 52 5.74 9.08 -11.35
N LYS A 53 5.43 9.19 -12.65
CA LYS A 53 5.17 10.49 -13.31
C LYS A 53 3.68 10.77 -13.42
N GLY A 54 3.28 12.01 -13.16
CA GLY A 54 1.89 12.46 -13.20
C GLY A 54 1.74 13.97 -13.15
N VAL A 55 0.63 14.48 -13.72
CA VAL A 55 0.23 15.90 -13.65
C VAL A 55 -0.59 16.17 -12.39
N ASP A 56 -0.78 17.44 -12.00
CA ASP A 56 -1.59 17.80 -10.84
C ASP A 56 -2.98 17.12 -10.86
N GLY A 57 -3.41 16.65 -9.69
CA GLY A 57 -4.65 15.90 -9.50
C GLY A 57 -4.64 14.46 -10.03
N SER A 58 -3.57 14.01 -10.69
CA SER A 58 -3.43 12.62 -11.11
C SER A 58 -3.13 11.68 -9.94
N SER A 59 -3.27 10.38 -10.18
CA SER A 59 -2.84 9.36 -9.23
C SER A 59 -2.35 8.12 -9.98
N SER A 60 -1.46 7.39 -9.34
CA SER A 60 -1.13 6.02 -9.71
C SER A 60 -1.47 5.09 -8.54
N GLY A 61 -1.50 3.80 -8.79
CA GLY A 61 -1.79 2.84 -7.75
C GLY A 61 -1.34 1.43 -8.08
N LEU A 62 -1.29 0.64 -7.02
CA LEU A 62 -0.96 -0.78 -7.04
C LEU A 62 -2.00 -1.51 -6.21
N VAL A 63 -2.51 -2.62 -6.72
CA VAL A 63 -3.45 -3.47 -5.99
C VAL A 63 -3.01 -4.92 -6.05
N GLN A 64 -3.08 -5.60 -4.91
CA GLN A 64 -2.88 -7.04 -4.80
C GLN A 64 -4.12 -7.67 -4.14
N ASN A 65 -4.68 -8.69 -4.79
CA ASN A 65 -5.75 -9.48 -4.21
C ASN A 65 -5.14 -10.60 -3.36
N VAL A 66 -5.37 -10.55 -2.06
CA VAL A 66 -4.88 -11.51 -1.08
C VAL A 66 -5.99 -12.49 -0.75
N LYS A 67 -5.77 -13.78 -1.00
CA LYS A 67 -6.71 -14.84 -0.61
C LYS A 67 -6.54 -15.19 0.86
N LEU A 68 -7.65 -15.29 1.59
CA LEU A 68 -7.69 -15.83 2.95
C LEU A 68 -8.06 -17.32 2.94
N LEU A 69 -9.07 -17.69 2.16
CA LEU A 69 -9.45 -19.08 1.91
C LEU A 69 -8.51 -19.70 0.88
N GLY A 70 -7.83 -20.80 1.25
CA GLY A 70 -6.80 -21.43 0.41
C GLY A 70 -5.61 -20.51 0.12
N GLY A 71 -5.38 -19.53 1.00
CA GLY A 71 -4.26 -18.60 0.93
C GLY A 71 -3.07 -19.05 1.77
N ILE A 72 -2.12 -18.13 2.00
CA ILE A 72 -0.87 -18.42 2.73
C ILE A 72 -1.11 -18.92 4.16
N GLN A 73 -2.13 -18.39 4.83
CA GLN A 73 -2.51 -18.79 6.19
C GLN A 73 -3.55 -19.92 6.23
N ASP A 74 -3.99 -20.39 5.05
CA ASP A 74 -4.88 -21.53 4.85
C ASP A 74 -6.11 -21.58 5.77
N PHE A 75 -6.80 -20.44 5.90
CA PHE A 75 -8.04 -20.42 6.67
C PHE A 75 -9.13 -21.22 5.99
N THR A 76 -9.87 -21.98 6.78
CA THR A 76 -11.08 -22.70 6.34
C THR A 76 -12.30 -21.77 6.28
N GLU A 77 -13.32 -22.15 5.53
CA GLU A 77 -14.59 -21.40 5.46
C GLU A 77 -15.22 -21.22 6.85
N SER A 78 -15.29 -22.30 7.64
CA SER A 78 -15.86 -22.25 8.99
C SER A 78 -15.14 -21.25 9.89
N GLN A 79 -13.80 -21.18 9.81
CA GLN A 79 -13.04 -20.18 10.55
C GLN A 79 -13.41 -18.75 10.12
N LEU A 80 -13.44 -18.48 8.81
CA LEU A 80 -13.75 -17.15 8.24
C LEU A 80 -15.20 -16.71 8.48
N ASP A 81 -16.11 -17.65 8.72
CA ASP A 81 -17.54 -17.37 8.92
C ASP A 81 -17.90 -17.22 10.41
N THR A 82 -17.16 -17.85 11.31
CA THR A 82 -17.54 -17.94 12.73
C THR A 82 -16.62 -17.17 13.67
N ARG A 83 -15.34 -17.01 13.32
CA ARG A 83 -14.35 -16.32 14.16
C ARG A 83 -14.33 -14.82 13.85
N SER A 84 -13.79 -14.07 14.79
CA SER A 84 -13.46 -12.66 14.61
C SER A 84 -11.96 -12.55 14.41
N PHE A 85 -11.56 -11.97 13.29
CA PHE A 85 -10.15 -11.72 12.97
C PHE A 85 -9.89 -10.22 12.84
N MET A 86 -8.64 -9.83 13.02
CA MET A 86 -8.16 -8.48 12.72
C MET A 86 -7.18 -8.53 11.54
N ALA A 87 -7.38 -7.64 10.57
CA ALA A 87 -6.40 -7.33 9.54
C ALA A 87 -5.44 -6.27 10.08
N GLU A 88 -4.21 -6.66 10.39
CA GLU A 88 -3.13 -5.74 10.76
C GLU A 88 -2.47 -5.19 9.50
N LEU A 89 -2.68 -3.89 9.29
CA LEU A 89 -2.04 -3.10 8.24
C LEU A 89 -0.82 -2.39 8.81
N HIS A 90 0.32 -2.56 8.17
CA HIS A 90 1.55 -1.85 8.47
C HIS A 90 2.28 -1.50 7.17
N PHE A 91 2.87 -0.31 7.09
CA PHE A 91 3.76 0.09 5.99
C PHE A 91 4.56 1.33 6.40
N TYR A 92 5.64 1.59 5.67
CA TYR A 92 6.35 2.85 5.72
C TYR A 92 5.99 3.66 4.48
N TYR A 93 5.84 4.97 4.66
CA TYR A 93 5.59 5.89 3.57
C TYR A 93 6.44 7.15 3.71
N GLN A 94 6.78 7.73 2.58
CA GLN A 94 7.49 8.99 2.47
C GLN A 94 6.82 9.82 1.41
N THR A 95 6.78 11.14 1.60
CA THR A 95 6.21 12.09 0.64
C THR A 95 7.12 13.30 0.56
N TRP A 96 7.18 13.97 -0.59
CA TRP A 96 7.84 15.26 -0.69
C TRP A 96 7.10 16.30 0.15
N ASP A 97 7.81 16.83 1.14
CA ASP A 97 7.38 17.96 1.95
C ASP A 97 8.00 19.24 1.40
N SER A 98 7.17 20.16 0.91
CA SER A 98 7.60 21.51 0.59
C SER A 98 6.74 22.50 1.37
N PHE A 99 7.40 23.44 2.04
CA PHE A 99 6.76 24.37 2.97
C PHE A 99 5.67 25.26 2.32
N PHE A 100 5.70 25.44 1.00
CA PHE A 100 4.81 26.33 0.27
C PHE A 100 3.83 25.64 -0.69
N MET A 101 3.92 24.31 -0.88
CA MET A 101 3.10 23.58 -1.86
C MET A 101 2.32 22.45 -1.19
N ARG A 102 1.28 21.95 -1.87
CA ARG A 102 0.53 20.80 -1.40
C ARG A 102 1.39 19.54 -1.57
N HIS A 103 1.48 18.73 -0.52
CA HIS A 103 2.28 17.51 -0.51
C HIS A 103 1.62 16.42 -1.34
N ASP A 104 2.40 15.72 -2.15
CA ASP A 104 1.96 14.44 -2.68
C ASP A 104 1.64 13.50 -1.51
N GLN A 105 0.69 12.60 -1.74
CA GLN A 105 0.10 11.81 -0.67
C GLN A 105 0.12 10.32 -1.00
N VAL A 106 0.00 9.53 0.05
CA VAL A 106 -0.25 8.10 -0.01
C VAL A 106 -1.58 7.80 0.65
N GLU A 107 -2.38 6.96 0.03
CA GLU A 107 -3.52 6.31 0.69
C GLU A 107 -3.38 4.80 0.54
N VAL A 108 -3.59 4.06 1.64
CA VAL A 108 -3.72 2.60 1.59
C VAL A 108 -5.14 2.23 2.01
N SER A 109 -5.75 1.31 1.25
CA SER A 109 -7.08 0.79 1.56
C SER A 109 -7.13 -0.73 1.49
N LEU A 110 -8.01 -1.30 2.32
CA LEU A 110 -8.34 -2.72 2.32
C LEU A 110 -9.81 -2.86 1.94
N THR A 111 -10.07 -3.57 0.84
CA THR A 111 -11.43 -3.95 0.44
C THR A 111 -11.67 -5.41 0.74
N PHE A 112 -12.51 -5.70 1.73
CA PHE A 112 -12.86 -7.05 2.15
C PHE A 112 -13.95 -7.61 1.24
N ARG A 113 -13.74 -8.81 0.68
CA ARG A 113 -14.66 -9.43 -0.27
C ARG A 113 -15.14 -10.81 0.15
N SER A 114 -16.39 -11.11 -0.15
CA SER A 114 -16.99 -12.44 0.03
C SER A 114 -16.52 -13.45 -1.04
N ALA A 115 -16.99 -14.69 -0.94
CA ALA A 115 -16.77 -15.73 -1.95
C ALA A 115 -17.29 -15.34 -3.35
N SER A 116 -18.40 -14.60 -3.40
CA SER A 116 -18.98 -14.07 -4.64
C SER A 116 -18.29 -12.79 -5.16
N SER A 117 -17.15 -12.41 -4.58
CA SER A 117 -16.43 -11.16 -4.85
C SER A 117 -17.19 -9.87 -4.49
N SER A 118 -18.33 -9.98 -3.80
CA SER A 118 -19.08 -8.83 -3.28
C SER A 118 -18.28 -8.11 -2.21
N ILE A 119 -18.35 -6.78 -2.19
CA ILE A 119 -17.68 -5.97 -1.16
C ILE A 119 -18.47 -6.11 0.14
N LEU A 120 -17.77 -6.51 1.20
CA LEU A 120 -18.31 -6.59 2.56
C LEU A 120 -18.00 -5.33 3.34
N ASN A 121 -16.79 -4.79 3.19
CA ASN A 121 -16.37 -3.55 3.83
C ASN A 121 -15.18 -2.94 3.08
N ILE A 122 -14.98 -1.64 3.25
CA ILE A 122 -13.78 -0.92 2.81
C ILE A 122 -13.27 -0.09 3.98
N VAL A 123 -11.98 -0.19 4.27
CA VAL A 123 -11.30 0.69 5.21
C VAL A 123 -10.16 1.39 4.49
N THR A 124 -9.90 2.64 4.88
CA THR A 124 -8.84 3.48 4.31
C THR A 124 -8.02 4.11 5.43
N THR A 125 -6.75 4.38 5.15
CA THR A 125 -5.91 5.26 5.99
C THR A 125 -6.33 6.73 5.89
N GLY A 126 -7.09 7.08 4.84
CA GLY A 126 -7.15 8.44 4.32
C GLY A 126 -5.84 8.84 3.64
N GLU A 127 -5.79 10.06 3.13
CA GLU A 127 -4.60 10.60 2.48
C GLU A 127 -3.56 11.01 3.53
N LEU A 128 -2.37 10.41 3.44
CA LEU A 128 -1.25 10.62 4.35
C LEU A 128 -0.16 11.44 3.67
N ALA A 129 0.44 12.35 4.43
CA ALA A 129 1.67 13.05 4.06
C ALA A 129 2.66 12.94 5.23
N CYS A 130 3.90 12.55 4.92
CA CYS A 130 4.98 12.46 5.89
C CYS A 130 5.71 13.80 5.98
N LYS A 131 5.69 14.43 7.16
CA LYS A 131 6.21 15.80 7.41
C LYS A 131 7.55 15.83 8.13
N THR A 132 8.34 14.77 8.00
CA THR A 132 9.66 14.69 8.64
C THR A 132 10.68 15.43 7.79
N SER A 133 11.53 16.23 8.44
CA SER A 133 12.58 17.02 7.76
C SER A 133 13.64 16.13 7.11
N ASN A 134 13.85 16.28 5.80
CA ASN A 134 14.83 15.56 4.97
C ASN A 134 14.63 14.03 4.94
N PRO A 135 14.62 13.43 3.73
CA PRO A 135 13.87 12.23 3.35
C PRO A 135 13.70 11.22 4.48
N GLY A 136 12.57 11.36 5.20
CA GLY A 136 12.26 10.56 6.37
C GLY A 136 11.02 9.71 6.12
N TRP A 137 11.07 8.48 6.60
CA TRP A 137 9.97 7.54 6.50
C TRP A 137 9.04 7.68 7.71
N CYS A 138 7.76 7.81 7.45
CA CYS A 138 6.71 7.73 8.44
C CYS A 138 6.15 6.31 8.49
N ARG A 139 5.86 5.83 9.69
CA ARG A 139 5.23 4.52 9.88
C ARG A 139 3.72 4.66 10.03
N TYR A 140 2.96 3.84 9.31
CA TYR A 140 1.54 3.62 9.58
C TYR A 140 1.34 2.20 10.13
N MET A 141 0.54 2.07 11.20
CA MET A 141 0.16 0.77 11.75
C MET A 141 -1.24 0.84 12.33
N LYS A 142 -2.14 -0.04 11.88
CA LYS A 142 -3.51 -0.13 12.41
C LYS A 142 -4.12 -1.50 12.18
N GLY A 143 -4.86 -1.99 13.17
CA GLY A 143 -5.72 -3.18 13.02
C GLY A 143 -7.13 -2.79 12.60
N PHE A 144 -7.72 -3.57 11.70
CA PHE A 144 -9.12 -3.43 11.27
C PHE A 144 -9.88 -4.75 11.45
N PRO A 145 -11.10 -4.74 12.02
CA PRO A 145 -11.92 -5.94 12.08
C PRO A 145 -12.22 -6.48 10.68
N THR A 146 -11.98 -7.77 10.49
CA THR A 146 -12.33 -8.47 9.23
C THR A 146 -13.81 -8.89 9.31
N PRO A 147 -14.67 -8.47 8.37
CA PRO A 147 -16.05 -8.93 8.33
C PRO A 147 -16.12 -10.46 8.19
N ARG A 148 -17.07 -11.08 8.90
CA ARG A 148 -17.37 -12.50 8.71
C ARG A 148 -17.72 -12.77 7.26
N GLY A 149 -17.29 -13.90 6.73
CA GLY A 149 -17.50 -14.24 5.32
C GLY A 149 -16.44 -13.69 4.36
N THR A 150 -15.44 -12.94 4.86
CA THR A 150 -14.32 -12.48 4.02
C THR A 150 -13.57 -13.69 3.47
N ARG A 151 -13.34 -13.72 2.16
CA ARG A 151 -12.55 -14.74 1.45
C ARG A 151 -11.30 -14.16 0.82
N SER A 152 -11.32 -12.88 0.46
CA SER A 152 -10.14 -12.17 -0.03
C SER A 152 -10.16 -10.70 0.40
N ILE A 153 -8.99 -10.07 0.35
CA ILE A 153 -8.78 -8.65 0.62
C ILE A 153 -8.04 -8.05 -0.57
N ASP A 154 -8.60 -7.01 -1.19
CA ASP A 154 -7.80 -6.17 -2.08
C ASP A 154 -7.02 -5.17 -1.23
N TYR A 155 -5.71 -5.34 -1.18
CA TYR A 155 -4.78 -4.36 -0.62
C TYR A 155 -4.42 -3.37 -1.72
N SER A 156 -4.79 -2.10 -1.56
CA SER A 156 -4.55 -1.06 -2.57
C SER A 156 -3.68 0.05 -2.01
N ILE A 157 -2.63 0.40 -2.75
CA ILE A 157 -1.80 1.58 -2.55
C ILE A 157 -2.18 2.59 -3.61
N LYS A 158 -2.40 3.84 -3.21
CA LYS A 158 -2.67 4.96 -4.11
C LYS A 158 -1.66 6.07 -3.82
N PHE A 159 -0.94 6.47 -4.86
CA PHE A 159 -0.04 7.61 -4.86
C PHE A 159 -0.76 8.78 -5.51
N ILE A 160 -0.87 9.90 -4.80
CA ILE A 160 -1.74 11.02 -5.19
C ILE A 160 -0.87 12.23 -5.44
N ARG A 161 -0.98 12.79 -6.64
CA ARG A 161 -0.34 14.05 -6.99
C ARG A 161 -1.13 15.22 -6.44
N ARG A 162 -0.48 16.11 -5.70
CA ARG A 162 -1.07 17.33 -5.16
C ARG A 162 -0.30 18.59 -5.53
N ASP A 163 0.95 18.49 -5.97
CA ASP A 163 1.70 19.67 -6.41
C ASP A 163 1.41 20.04 -7.88
N VAL A 164 1.35 21.36 -8.08
CA VAL A 164 0.91 22.06 -9.29
C VAL A 164 2.02 22.42 -10.27
N VAL A 165 3.30 22.28 -9.89
CA VAL A 165 4.45 22.73 -10.72
C VAL A 165 5.34 21.57 -11.19
N GLY A 166 5.42 20.47 -10.44
CA GLY A 166 6.18 19.27 -10.81
C GLY A 166 5.44 18.27 -11.72
N THR A 167 6.19 17.28 -12.22
CA THR A 167 5.70 16.21 -13.13
C THR A 167 5.79 14.80 -12.53
N THR A 168 6.18 14.72 -11.26
CA THR A 168 6.42 13.48 -10.52
C THR A 168 5.46 13.41 -9.35
N ILE A 169 4.99 12.21 -9.06
CA ILE A 169 4.24 11.90 -7.84
C ILE A 169 5.28 11.44 -6.82
N ASP A 170 5.75 12.38 -6.02
CA ASP A 170 6.85 12.23 -5.07
C ASP A 170 6.35 11.60 -3.76
N SER A 171 5.62 10.50 -3.89
CA SER A 171 5.20 9.68 -2.78
C SER A 171 5.66 8.25 -2.96
N TYR A 172 6.10 7.66 -1.85
CA TYR A 172 6.83 6.41 -1.79
C TYR A 172 6.24 5.54 -0.68
N VAL A 173 6.21 4.24 -0.92
CA VAL A 173 5.73 3.24 0.04
C VAL A 173 6.68 2.05 0.03
N ASP A 174 6.99 1.56 1.22
CA ASP A 174 7.90 0.43 1.42
C ASP A 174 7.47 -0.42 2.62
N ASP A 175 8.03 -1.62 2.74
CA ASP A 175 7.82 -2.57 3.84
C ASP A 175 6.33 -2.84 4.12
N ASN A 176 5.53 -2.99 3.06
CA ASN A 176 4.11 -3.25 3.17
C ASN A 176 3.86 -4.58 3.90
N SER A 177 2.97 -4.58 4.88
CA SER A 177 2.60 -5.79 5.61
C SER A 177 1.09 -5.81 5.83
N LEU A 178 0.48 -6.92 5.41
CA LEU A 178 -0.88 -7.29 5.75
C LEU A 178 -0.87 -8.65 6.43
N ARG A 179 -1.43 -8.74 7.62
CA ARG A 179 -1.55 -10.00 8.37
C ARG A 179 -2.98 -10.14 8.89
N ILE A 180 -3.45 -11.38 8.98
CA ILE A 180 -4.67 -11.72 9.70
C ILE A 180 -4.28 -12.36 11.03
N ILE A 181 -4.84 -11.86 12.13
CA ILE A 181 -4.63 -12.33 13.50
C ILE A 181 -5.96 -12.65 14.19
#